data_AF-A0A7C4XFJ0-F1
#
_entry.id   AF-A0A7C4XFJ0-F1
#
_cell.length_a   1.000
_cell.length_b   1.000
_cell.length_c   1.000
_cell.angle_alpha   90.00
_cell.angle_beta   90.00
_cell.angle_gamma   90.00
#
_symmetry.space_group_name_H-M   'P 1'
#
loop_
_entity.id
_entity.type
_entity.pdbx_description
1 polymer ?
#
loop_
_entity_poly.entity_id
_entity_poly.type
_entity_poly.pdbx_seq_one_letter_code
_entity_poly.pdbx_strand_id
1 'polypeptide(L)'
;MSFDDANLFDLMDSCHSLGDTRFGGSGSRDEDILVGYIYGVLSESSSTELIHDSEFAKVYRYGDYNYMVWMGEFESEEGGEGDQEGPLILPVAVEGPFKDDEIREILSRL
;
A
#
# COMPACT_ATOMS: atom_id res chain seq x y z
N MET A 1 16.39 11.18 7.50
CA MET A 1 15.10 11.30 8.21
C MET A 1 14.48 9.93 8.16
N SER A 2 14.49 9.18 9.26
CA SER A 2 13.56 8.05 9.39
C SER A 2 12.17 8.69 9.50
N PHE A 3 11.18 8.25 8.71
CA PHE A 3 9.84 8.29 9.27
C PHE A 3 9.91 7.34 10.45
N ASP A 4 9.77 7.89 11.64
CA ASP A 4 9.45 7.07 12.78
C ASP A 4 7.98 6.67 12.59
N ASP A 5 7.70 5.38 12.54
CA ASP A 5 6.59 4.65 13.17
C ASP A 5 5.37 5.46 13.66
N ALA A 6 5.55 6.55 14.42
CA ALA A 6 4.49 7.44 14.89
C ALA A 6 3.85 8.28 13.76
N ASN A 7 4.65 8.73 12.79
CA ASN A 7 4.18 9.57 11.68
C ASN A 7 3.28 8.82 10.70
N LEU A 8 3.38 7.48 10.64
CA LEU A 8 2.56 6.68 9.73
C LEU A 8 1.10 6.69 10.17
N PHE A 9 0.83 6.47 11.46
CA PHE A 9 -0.53 6.49 11.99
C PHE A 9 -1.15 7.87 11.83
N ASP A 10 -0.45 8.93 12.24
CA ASP A 10 -0.98 10.31 12.14
C ASP A 10 -1.26 10.71 10.68
N LEU A 11 -0.42 10.27 9.74
CA LEU A 11 -0.64 10.49 8.31
C LEU A 11 -1.90 9.76 7.83
N MET A 12 -2.03 8.47 8.11
CA MET A 12 -3.15 7.66 7.61
C MET A 12 -4.47 7.98 8.31
N ASP A 13 -4.45 8.37 9.58
CA ASP A 13 -5.62 8.89 10.29
C ASP A 13 -6.15 10.18 9.62
N SER A 14 -5.24 11.02 9.10
CA SER A 14 -5.61 12.22 8.34
C SER A 14 -6.06 11.90 6.91
N CYS A 15 -5.41 10.94 6.26
CA CYS A 15 -5.62 10.55 4.87
C CYS A 15 -6.02 9.07 4.83
N HIS A 16 -7.31 8.81 5.01
CA HIS A 16 -7.87 7.45 5.10
C HIS A 16 -7.56 6.59 3.86
N SER A 17 -7.34 7.25 2.72
CA SER A 17 -6.85 6.64 1.49
C SER A 17 -5.87 7.58 0.78
N LEU A 18 -4.86 7.00 0.13
CA LEU A 18 -3.83 7.69 -0.65
C LEU A 18 -3.59 6.92 -1.95
N GLY A 19 -3.25 7.65 -3.02
CA GLY A 19 -2.83 7.06 -4.30
C GLY A 19 -3.90 7.16 -5.38
N ASP A 20 -4.12 6.08 -6.11
CA ASP A 20 -5.01 6.06 -7.26
C ASP A 20 -6.47 6.42 -6.89
N THR A 21 -7.07 7.26 -7.74
CA THR A 21 -8.47 7.72 -7.64
C THR A 21 -9.51 6.61 -7.53
N ARG A 22 -9.22 5.40 -8.04
CA ARG A 22 -10.09 4.23 -7.94
C ARG A 22 -10.31 3.77 -6.49
N PHE A 23 -9.37 4.09 -5.61
CA PHE A 23 -9.37 3.75 -4.18
C PHE A 23 -9.62 4.98 -3.29
N GLY A 24 -10.09 6.08 -3.89
CA GLY A 24 -10.44 7.31 -3.18
C GLY A 24 -9.29 8.29 -2.94
N GLY A 25 -8.08 8.00 -3.46
CA GLY A 25 -6.98 8.96 -3.48
C GLY A 25 -7.18 10.07 -4.51
N SER A 26 -6.23 11.00 -4.57
CA SER A 26 -6.18 12.10 -5.54
C SER A 26 -5.59 11.70 -6.90
N GLY A 27 -4.84 10.60 -6.96
CA GLY A 27 -4.04 10.20 -8.13
C GLY A 27 -2.89 11.18 -8.43
N SER A 28 -2.47 11.97 -7.44
CA SER A 28 -1.37 12.92 -7.60
C SER A 28 -0.03 12.22 -7.42
N ARG A 29 0.99 12.75 -8.10
CA ARG A 29 2.36 12.25 -7.99
C ARG A 29 2.89 12.23 -6.55
N ASP A 30 2.49 13.21 -5.73
CA ASP A 30 2.91 13.27 -4.34
C ASP A 30 2.31 12.11 -3.54
N GLU A 31 1.07 11.73 -3.81
CA GLU A 31 0.47 10.54 -3.20
C GLU A 31 1.10 9.25 -3.71
N ASP A 32 1.44 9.13 -4.99
CA ASP A 32 2.14 7.95 -5.50
C ASP A 32 3.49 7.73 -4.79
N ILE A 33 4.22 8.82 -4.55
CA ILE A 33 5.47 8.78 -3.77
C ILE A 33 5.19 8.35 -2.32
N LEU A 34 4.14 8.88 -1.70
CA LEU A 34 3.74 8.51 -0.34
C LEU A 34 3.31 7.04 -0.24
N VAL A 35 2.54 6.53 -1.22
CA VAL A 35 2.13 5.13 -1.31
C VAL A 35 3.34 4.22 -1.35
N GLY A 36 4.31 4.50 -2.23
CA GLY A 36 5.55 3.72 -2.30
C GLY A 36 6.35 3.77 -1.00
N TYR A 37 6.40 4.94 -0.35
CA TYR A 37 7.08 5.12 0.92
C TYR A 37 6.41 4.34 2.07
N ILE A 38 5.08 4.44 2.20
CA ILE A 38 4.30 3.72 3.21
C ILE A 38 4.45 2.21 3.01
N TYR A 39 4.37 1.74 1.76
CA TYR A 39 4.61 0.33 1.45
C TYR A 39 6.02 -0.12 1.86
N GLY A 40 7.04 0.68 1.61
CA GLY A 40 8.40 0.42 2.08
C GLY A 40 8.49 0.28 3.60
N VAL A 41 7.90 1.22 4.35
CA VAL A 41 7.85 1.17 5.82
C VAL A 41 7.14 -0.08 6.32
N LEU A 42 5.95 -0.38 5.77
CA LEU A 42 5.16 -1.55 6.17
C LEU A 42 5.87 -2.87 5.84
N SER A 43 6.49 -2.98 4.66
CA SER A 43 7.11 -4.23 4.20
C SER A 43 8.47 -4.52 4.83
N GLU A 44 9.23 -3.49 5.23
CA GLU A 44 10.57 -3.65 5.80
C GLU A 44 10.61 -3.56 7.33
N SER A 45 9.58 -2.98 7.96
CA SER A 45 9.56 -2.83 9.43
C SER A 45 9.34 -4.17 10.13
N SER A 46 10.19 -4.47 11.10
CA SER A 46 10.06 -5.65 11.96
C SER A 46 8.89 -5.57 12.93
N SER A 47 8.29 -4.39 13.08
CA SER A 47 7.09 -4.14 13.88
C SER A 47 5.79 -4.38 13.10
N THR A 48 5.89 -4.72 11.82
CA THR A 48 4.75 -5.02 10.97
C THR A 48 4.58 -6.53 10.77
N GLU A 49 3.33 -6.99 10.77
CA GLU A 49 2.93 -8.35 10.45
C GLU A 49 2.14 -8.37 9.13
N LEU A 50 2.57 -9.16 8.14
CA LEU A 50 1.79 -9.37 6.92
C LEU A 50 0.65 -10.37 7.20
N ILE A 51 -0.59 -9.89 7.18
CA ILE A 51 -1.78 -10.70 7.51
C ILE A 51 -2.52 -11.23 6.28
N HIS A 52 -2.34 -10.59 5.12
CA HIS A 52 -2.89 -11.05 3.85
C HIS A 52 -1.95 -10.71 2.72
N ASP A 53 -1.78 -11.66 1.78
CA ASP A 53 -0.94 -11.48 0.60
C ASP A 53 -1.64 -12.08 -0.63
N SER A 54 -1.92 -11.23 -1.60
CA SER A 54 -2.47 -11.60 -2.90
C SER A 54 -1.80 -10.78 -4.00
N GLU A 55 -2.09 -11.13 -5.25
CA GLU A 55 -1.62 -10.40 -6.43
C GLU A 55 -2.13 -8.95 -6.46
N PHE A 56 -3.34 -8.71 -5.96
CA PHE A 56 -4.02 -7.42 -6.06
C PHE A 56 -3.90 -6.56 -4.80
N ALA A 57 -3.66 -7.18 -3.65
CA ALA A 57 -3.61 -6.49 -2.38
C ALA A 57 -2.74 -7.22 -1.35
N LYS A 58 -2.05 -6.42 -0.54
CA LYS A 58 -1.35 -6.86 0.66
C LYS A 58 -1.95 -6.15 1.87
N VAL A 59 -2.08 -6.84 2.99
CA VAL A 59 -2.56 -6.22 4.23
C VAL A 59 -1.54 -6.44 5.33
N TYR A 60 -1.15 -5.32 5.92
CA TYR A 60 -0.15 -5.26 6.97
C TYR A 60 -0.80 -4.80 8.27
N ARG A 61 -0.57 -5.54 9.35
CA ARG A 61 -0.88 -5.10 10.70
C ARG A 61 0.32 -4.38 11.28
N TYR A 62 0.08 -3.18 11.79
CA TYR A 62 1.09 -2.37 12.44
C TYR A 62 0.49 -1.74 13.71
N GLY A 63 0.99 -2.14 14.87
CA GLY A 63 0.36 -1.84 16.15
C GLY A 63 -1.04 -2.47 16.25
N ASP A 64 -2.03 -1.68 16.65
CA ASP A 64 -3.44 -2.09 16.80
C ASP A 64 -4.27 -1.92 15.52
N TYR A 65 -3.64 -1.56 14.40
CA TYR A 65 -4.31 -1.19 13.16
C TYR A 65 -3.80 -1.98 11.97
N ASN A 66 -4.64 -2.05 10.93
CA ASN A 66 -4.35 -2.74 9.68
C ASN A 66 -4.35 -1.73 8.53
N TYR A 67 -3.44 -1.90 7.59
CA TYR A 67 -3.26 -1.07 6.41
C TYR A 67 -3.31 -1.95 5.17
N MET A 68 -4.17 -1.62 4.23
CA MET A 68 -4.32 -2.34 2.98
C MET A 68 -3.58 -1.59 1.88
N VAL A 69 -2.66 -2.29 1.21
CA VAL A 69 -1.88 -1.78 0.08
C VAL A 69 -2.40 -2.45 -1.17
N TRP A 70 -2.92 -1.67 -2.10
CA TRP A 70 -3.38 -2.13 -3.40
C TRP A 70 -2.23 -2.19 -4.39
N MET A 71 -2.20 -3.25 -5.16
CA MET A 71 -1.18 -3.51 -6.17
C MET A 71 -1.79 -3.32 -7.57
N GLY A 72 -1.04 -2.69 -8.46
CA GLY A 72 -1.44 -2.46 -9.84
C GLY A 72 -0.33 -2.83 -10.82
N GLU A 73 -0.74 -3.24 -12.01
CA GLU A 73 0.15 -3.57 -13.12
C GLU A 73 0.56 -2.29 -13.88
N PHE A 74 1.84 -2.18 -14.18
CA PHE A 74 2.41 -1.12 -15.00
C PHE A 74 3.15 -1.72 -16.20
N GLU A 75 2.93 -1.14 -17.38
CA GLU A 75 3.72 -1.43 -18.57
C GLU A 75 5.04 -0.67 -18.48
N SER A 76 6.18 -1.38 -18.50
CA SER A 76 7.50 -0.74 -18.61
C SER A 76 7.62 -0.08 -19.99
N GLU A 77 7.60 1.25 -20.05
CA GLU A 77 7.79 2.00 -21.31
C GLU A 77 9.25 2.12 -21.77
N GLU A 78 10.23 1.57 -21.02
CA GLU A 78 11.64 1.62 -21.43
C GLU A 78 12.03 0.39 -22.26
N GLY A 79 12.00 0.58 -23.58
CA GLY A 79 12.64 -0.31 -24.54
C GLY A 79 14.16 -0.40 -24.31
N GLY A 80 14.64 -1.60 -24.08
CA GLY A 80 16.05 -1.95 -24.08
C GLY A 80 16.20 -3.47 -24.15
N GLU A 81 16.86 -3.95 -25.20
CA GLU A 81 17.07 -5.36 -25.51
C GLU A 81 17.48 -6.22 -24.30
N GLY A 82 16.62 -7.16 -23.87
CA GLY A 82 17.03 -8.28 -23.03
C GLY A 82 16.02 -8.69 -21.96
N ASP A 83 15.41 -9.84 -22.20
CA ASP A 83 14.54 -10.63 -21.31
C ASP A 83 13.11 -10.15 -21.06
N GLN A 84 12.23 -11.14 -21.04
CA GLN A 84 10.78 -11.04 -20.93
C GLN A 84 10.40 -10.54 -19.53
N GLU A 85 10.34 -9.24 -19.32
CA GLU A 85 9.72 -8.68 -18.11
C GLU A 85 8.21 -8.60 -18.33
N GLY A 86 7.47 -9.45 -17.61
CA GLY A 86 6.02 -9.33 -17.47
C GLY A 86 5.63 -7.99 -16.83
N PRO A 87 4.32 -7.71 -16.70
CA PRO A 87 3.87 -6.44 -16.11
C PRO A 87 4.50 -6.23 -14.72
N LEU A 88 4.98 -5.01 -14.48
CA LEU A 88 5.56 -4.64 -13.19
C LEU A 88 4.43 -4.38 -12.20
N ILE A 89 4.36 -5.17 -11.12
CA ILE A 89 3.34 -5.01 -10.09
C ILE A 89 3.89 -4.08 -8.99
N LEU A 90 3.29 -2.90 -8.84
CA LEU A 90 3.69 -1.88 -7.87
C LEU A 90 2.52 -1.47 -6.97
N PRO A 91 2.79 -0.95 -5.75
CA PRO A 91 1.73 -0.38 -4.93
C PRO A 91 1.15 0.87 -5.61
N VAL A 92 -0.18 0.94 -5.69
CA VAL A 92 -0.92 2.03 -6.34
C VAL A 92 -1.80 2.82 -5.39
N ALA A 93 -2.17 2.23 -4.25
CA ALA A 93 -2.91 2.91 -3.22
C ALA A 93 -2.68 2.27 -1.85
N VAL A 94 -2.92 3.05 -0.79
CA VAL A 94 -2.97 2.56 0.58
C VAL A 94 -4.25 3.06 1.23
N GLU A 95 -4.92 2.17 1.96
CA GLU A 95 -6.10 2.48 2.76
C GLU A 95 -5.90 2.04 4.22
N GLY A 96 -6.48 2.82 5.14
CA GLY A 96 -6.47 2.55 6.57
C GLY A 96 -6.46 3.84 7.38
N PRO A 97 -6.28 3.78 8.71
CA PRO A 97 -6.13 2.56 9.51
C PRO A 97 -7.47 1.82 9.70
N PHE A 98 -7.45 0.49 9.54
CA PHE A 98 -8.60 -0.38 9.78
C PHE A 98 -8.45 -1.17 11.08
N LYS A 99 -9.56 -1.37 11.80
CA LYS A 99 -9.64 -2.35 12.88
C LYS A 99 -9.71 -3.78 12.33
N ASP A 100 -9.38 -4.73 13.19
CA ASP A 100 -9.37 -6.16 12.86
C ASP A 100 -10.71 -6.68 12.29
N ASP A 101 -11.84 -6.21 12.82
CA ASP A 101 -13.15 -6.65 12.32
C ASP A 101 -13.48 -6.05 10.95
N GLU A 102 -13.07 -4.80 10.71
CA GLU A 102 -13.30 -4.09 9.44
C GLU A 102 -12.50 -4.75 8.31
N ILE A 103 -11.21 -5.03 8.56
CA ILE A 103 -10.36 -5.64 7.54
C ILE A 103 -10.79 -7.08 7.22
N ARG A 104 -11.29 -7.84 8.21
CA ARG A 104 -11.85 -9.19 7.97
C ARG A 104 -13.09 -9.14 7.09
N GLU A 105 -13.96 -8.15 7.30
CA GLU A 105 -15.14 -7.96 6.46
C GLU A 105 -14.74 -7.64 5.01
N ILE A 106 -13.77 -6.74 4.82
CA ILE A 106 -13.25 -6.38 3.50
C ILE A 106 -12.64 -7.61 2.81
N LEU A 107 -11.74 -8.32 3.48
CA LEU A 107 -11.07 -9.51 2.95
C LEU A 107 -12.05 -10.65 2.63
N SER A 108 -13.19 -10.73 3.30
CA SER A 108 -14.22 -11.75 2.98
C SER A 108 -14.97 -11.50 1.67
N ARG A 109 -14.83 -10.29 1.10
CA ARG A 109 -15.52 -9.82 -0.11
C ARG A 109 -14.60 -9.69 -1.32
N LEU A 110 -13.28 -9.77 -1.10
CA LEU A 110 -12.26 -9.83 -2.14
C LEU A 110 -12.17 -11.23 -2.74
#